data_AF-A0A484R0A9-F1
#
_entry.id   AF-A0A484R0A9-F1
#
_cell.length_a   1.000
_cell.length_b   1.000
_cell.length_c   1.000
_cell.angle_alpha   90.00
_cell.angle_beta   90.00
_cell.angle_gamma   90.00
#
_symmetry.space_group_name_H-M   'P 1'
#
loop_
_entity.id
_entity.type
_entity.pdbx_description
1 polymer ?
#
loop_
_entity_poly.entity_id
_entity_poly.type
_entity_poly.pdbx_seq_one_letter_code
_entity_poly.pdbx_strand_id
1 'polypeptide(L)'
;MLSAMSAASLDHLDAQQLRVLAERLMGEVATRDARIAAHEAQVAERDRALHFKQTHIDQLMQEMALYKRWRYGKRNEQLNPSQASLLEGTMDADMAAIEAEVDELREAISAKPAPPQATRRMRLPLELPRTGIHHEPASKTCRCGCGLQRIGEDVSEKMDYLPAVSTVEHHIRGK
;
A
#
# COMPACT_ATOMS: atom_id res chain seq x y z
N MET A 1 -16.19 14.63 56.65
CA MET A 1 -17.29 14.74 57.64
C MET A 1 -18.03 16.06 57.44
N LEU A 2 -18.80 16.19 56.36
CA LEU A 2 -19.88 17.17 56.26
C LEU A 2 -21.15 16.33 56.25
N SER A 3 -21.85 16.33 57.39
CA SER A 3 -23.16 15.72 57.49
C SER A 3 -24.06 16.31 56.43
N ALA A 4 -24.73 15.43 55.67
CA ALA A 4 -25.83 15.80 54.81
C ALA A 4 -26.91 16.47 55.67
N MET A 5 -26.94 17.80 55.67
CA MET A 5 -28.08 18.56 56.17
C MET A 5 -29.22 18.30 55.19
N SER A 6 -30.26 17.60 55.65
CA SER A 6 -31.42 17.23 54.83
C SER A 6 -32.20 18.48 54.43
N ALA A 7 -32.92 18.45 53.31
CA ALA A 7 -33.73 19.59 52.87
C ALA A 7 -34.73 20.06 53.93
N ALA A 8 -35.24 19.14 54.77
CA ALA A 8 -36.11 19.43 55.91
C ALA A 8 -35.45 20.31 57.00
N SER A 9 -34.11 20.42 57.02
CA SER A 9 -33.43 21.32 57.93
C SER A 9 -33.31 22.76 57.42
N LEU A 10 -33.68 23.00 56.15
CA LEU A 10 -33.62 24.32 55.55
C LEU A 10 -34.90 25.14 55.79
N ASP A 11 -36.04 24.46 55.95
CA ASP A 11 -37.38 25.06 56.05
C ASP A 11 -37.61 25.86 57.35
N HIS A 12 -36.76 25.68 58.36
CA HIS A 12 -36.87 26.35 59.67
C HIS A 12 -35.86 27.48 59.90
N LEU A 13 -35.03 27.79 58.90
CA LEU A 13 -34.05 28.87 58.97
C LEU A 13 -34.67 30.19 58.49
N ASP A 14 -34.35 31.28 59.18
CA ASP A 14 -34.77 32.62 58.76
C ASP A 14 -33.93 33.15 57.57
N ALA A 15 -34.37 34.26 56.98
CA ALA A 15 -33.72 34.85 55.81
C ALA A 15 -32.29 35.33 56.09
N GLN A 16 -31.91 35.62 57.33
CA GLN A 16 -30.55 36.01 57.68
C GLN A 16 -29.64 34.78 57.81
N GLN A 17 -30.14 33.72 58.45
CA GLN A 17 -29.45 32.45 58.60
C GLN A 17 -29.20 31.76 57.25
N LEU A 18 -30.16 31.82 56.33
CA LEU A 18 -29.99 31.31 54.95
C LEU A 18 -28.91 32.08 54.17
N ARG A 19 -28.82 33.41 54.32
CA ARG A 19 -27.77 34.21 53.67
C ARG A 19 -26.38 33.84 54.18
N VAL A 20 -26.21 33.72 55.50
CA VAL A 20 -24.93 33.29 56.10
C VAL A 20 -24.53 31.88 55.65
N LEU A 21 -25.50 30.96 55.57
CA LEU A 21 -25.26 29.61 55.05
C LEU A 21 -24.85 29.63 53.57
N ALA A 22 -25.52 30.43 52.74
CA ALA A 22 -25.20 30.58 51.33
C ALA A 22 -23.79 31.16 51.12
N GLU A 23 -23.42 32.21 51.87
CA GLU A 23 -22.07 32.80 51.84
C GLU A 23 -21.00 31.77 52.23
N ARG A 24 -21.27 30.98 53.28
CA ARG A 24 -20.37 29.91 53.70
C ARG A 24 -20.23 28.83 52.63
N LEU A 25 -21.34 28.34 52.07
CA LEU A 25 -21.32 27.31 51.03
C LEU A 25 -20.62 27.81 49.77
N MET A 26 -20.86 29.05 49.37
CA MET A 26 -20.13 29.69 48.26
C MET A 26 -18.62 29.73 48.53
N GLY A 27 -18.20 30.08 49.74
CA GLY A 27 -16.79 30.01 50.14
C GLY A 27 -16.23 28.59 50.10
N GLU A 28 -16.99 27.60 50.57
CA GLU A 28 -16.60 26.19 50.50
C GLU A 28 -16.52 25.66 49.06
N VAL A 29 -17.41 26.09 48.16
CA VAL A 29 -17.36 25.75 46.73
C VAL A 29 -16.14 26.39 46.09
N ALA A 30 -15.89 27.68 46.31
CA ALA A 30 -14.72 28.37 45.76
C ALA A 30 -13.39 27.72 46.21
N THR A 31 -13.30 27.29 47.47
CA THR A 31 -12.11 26.58 47.97
C THR A 31 -11.96 25.18 47.38
N ARG A 32 -13.07 24.46 47.13
CA ARG A 32 -13.03 23.17 46.41
C ARG A 32 -12.61 23.35 44.97
N ASP A 33 -13.15 24.34 44.27
CA ASP A 33 -12.82 24.63 42.87
C ASP A 33 -11.34 24.98 42.72
N ALA A 34 -10.80 25.81 43.64
CA ALA A 34 -9.37 26.12 43.67
C ALA A 34 -8.49 24.87 43.88
N ARG A 35 -8.94 23.92 44.73
CA ARG A 35 -8.23 22.65 44.95
C ARG A 35 -8.30 21.73 43.73
N ILE A 36 -9.45 21.67 43.06
CA ILE A 36 -9.62 20.88 41.83
C ILE A 36 -8.70 21.44 40.75
N ALA A 37 -8.70 22.75 40.53
CA ALA A 37 -7.81 23.39 39.55
C ALA A 37 -6.33 23.13 39.85
N ALA A 38 -5.92 23.16 41.13
CA ALA A 38 -4.55 22.82 41.52
C ALA A 38 -4.20 21.35 41.24
N HIS A 39 -5.11 20.43 41.51
CA HIS A 39 -4.92 19.01 41.19
C HIS A 39 -4.88 18.75 39.69
N GLU A 40 -5.75 19.37 38.91
CA GLU A 40 -5.75 19.26 37.44
C GLU A 40 -4.43 19.75 36.84
N ALA A 41 -3.90 20.88 37.33
CA ALA A 41 -2.59 21.37 36.91
C ALA A 41 -1.47 20.37 37.25
N GLN A 42 -1.53 19.74 38.43
CA GLN A 42 -0.55 18.73 38.84
C GLN A 42 -0.64 17.47 37.97
N VAL A 43 -1.85 16.99 37.67
CA VAL A 43 -2.08 15.82 36.81
C VAL A 43 -1.57 16.10 35.41
N ALA A 44 -1.91 17.26 34.82
CA ALA A 44 -1.43 17.64 33.50
C ALA A 44 0.10 17.65 33.40
N GLU A 45 0.79 18.12 34.45
CA GLU A 45 2.25 18.09 34.48
C GLU A 45 2.82 16.67 34.59
N ARG A 46 2.20 15.81 35.40
CA ARG A 46 2.60 14.40 35.49
C ARG A 46 2.38 13.67 34.17
N ASP A 47 1.28 13.94 33.48
CA ASP A 47 0.94 13.31 32.20
C ASP A 47 1.94 13.68 31.11
N ARG A 48 2.39 14.94 31.06
CA ARG A 48 3.49 15.37 30.17
C ARG A 48 4.77 14.60 30.45
N ALA A 49 5.14 14.47 31.72
CA ALA A 49 6.34 13.74 32.11
C ALA A 49 6.25 12.23 31.82
N LEU A 50 5.07 11.63 32.00
CA LEU A 50 4.81 10.23 31.65
C LEU A 50 4.89 10.01 30.15
N HIS A 51 4.26 10.88 29.35
CA HIS A 51 4.33 10.81 27.90
C HIS A 51 5.78 10.92 27.41
N PHE A 52 6.55 11.90 27.92
CA PHE A 52 7.96 12.04 27.58
C PHE A 52 8.75 10.77 27.88
N LYS A 53 8.60 10.22 29.09
CA LYS A 53 9.28 8.96 29.47
C LYS A 53 8.85 7.79 28.59
N GLN A 54 7.57 7.67 28.27
CA GLN A 54 7.06 6.59 27.43
C GLN A 54 7.66 6.67 26.02
N THR A 55 7.70 7.85 25.41
CA THR A 55 8.33 8.03 24.10
C THR A 55 9.80 7.63 24.09
N HIS A 56 10.54 7.95 25.16
CA HIS A 56 11.94 7.57 25.28
C HIS A 56 12.12 6.06 25.52
N ILE A 57 11.21 5.43 26.27
CA ILE A 57 11.19 3.96 26.45
C ILE A 57 10.95 3.29 25.09
N ASP A 58 9.97 3.78 24.31
CA ASP A 58 9.64 3.22 23.00
C ASP A 58 10.81 3.33 22.02
N GLN A 59 11.51 4.47 22.01
CA GLN A 59 12.74 4.66 21.23
C GLN A 59 13.83 3.65 21.62
N LEU A 60 14.15 3.53 22.91
CA LEU A 60 15.15 2.59 23.39
C LEU A 60 14.76 1.13 23.08
N MET A 61 13.48 0.78 23.21
CA MET A 61 13.00 -0.56 22.86
C MET A 61 13.21 -0.87 21.38
N GLN A 62 12.94 0.10 20.49
CA GLN A 62 13.19 -0.05 19.05
C GLN A 62 14.69 -0.24 18.77
N GLU A 63 15.55 0.59 19.36
CA GLU A 63 17.00 0.46 19.22
C GLU A 63 17.49 -0.90 19.71
N MET A 64 17.02 -1.36 20.88
CA MET A 64 17.33 -2.69 21.40
C MET A 64 16.88 -3.81 20.47
N ALA A 65 15.70 -3.68 19.86
CA ALA A 65 15.21 -4.66 18.90
C ALA A 65 16.11 -4.74 17.65
N LEU A 66 16.55 -3.58 17.13
CA LEU A 66 17.50 -3.50 16.02
C LEU A 66 18.85 -4.11 16.39
N TYR A 67 19.39 -3.79 17.56
CA TYR A 67 20.63 -4.37 18.06
C TYR A 67 20.54 -5.88 18.22
N LYS A 68 19.44 -6.40 18.78
CA LYS A 68 19.21 -7.85 18.91
C LYS A 68 19.13 -8.51 17.54
N ARG A 69 18.43 -7.92 16.57
CA ARG A 69 18.37 -8.45 15.19
C ARG A 69 19.75 -8.44 14.54
N TRP A 70 20.54 -7.40 14.70
CA TRP A 70 21.89 -7.35 14.14
C TRP A 70 22.83 -8.38 14.77
N ARG A 71 22.79 -8.50 16.11
CA ARG A 71 23.68 -9.40 16.87
C ARG A 71 23.31 -10.87 16.74
N TYR A 72 22.01 -11.17 16.75
CA TYR A 72 21.48 -12.54 16.85
C TYR A 72 20.72 -12.99 15.59
N GLY A 73 20.25 -12.08 14.72
CA GLY A 73 19.56 -12.44 13.48
C GLY A 73 20.44 -13.29 12.56
N LYS A 74 21.70 -12.87 12.33
CA LYS A 74 22.69 -13.70 11.60
C LYS A 74 22.96 -15.06 12.24
N ARG A 75 22.76 -15.22 13.56
CA ARG A 75 22.99 -16.47 14.27
C ARG A 75 21.79 -17.42 14.19
N ASN A 76 20.57 -16.89 14.03
CA ASN A 76 19.35 -17.67 13.86
C ASN A 76 19.04 -17.98 12.39
N GLU A 77 19.58 -17.21 11.43
CA GLU A 77 19.50 -17.50 9.99
C GLU A 77 20.59 -18.47 9.49
N GLN A 78 21.60 -18.75 10.32
CA GLN A 78 22.58 -19.79 10.02
C GLN A 78 21.94 -21.17 10.24
N LEU A 79 21.34 -21.72 9.19
CA LEU A 79 21.02 -23.14 9.13
C LEU A 79 22.33 -23.94 9.23
N ASN A 80 22.34 -24.95 10.10
CA ASN A 80 23.44 -25.92 10.11
C ASN A 80 23.54 -26.52 8.69
N PRO A 81 24.73 -26.61 8.07
CA PRO A 81 24.90 -27.21 6.74
C PRO A 81 24.21 -28.57 6.58
N SER A 82 24.18 -29.39 7.64
CA SER A 82 23.47 -30.69 7.60
C SER A 82 21.95 -30.53 7.54
N GLN A 83 21.37 -29.50 8.15
CA GLN A 83 19.94 -29.19 8.06
C GLN A 83 19.58 -28.55 6.72
N ALA A 84 20.45 -27.72 6.17
CA ALA A 84 20.26 -27.15 4.83
C ALA A 84 20.19 -28.24 3.75
N SER A 85 21.06 -29.26 3.84
CA SER A 85 21.06 -30.40 2.92
C SER A 85 19.77 -31.23 3.00
N LEU A 86 19.16 -31.36 4.18
CA LEU A 86 17.85 -32.04 4.31
C LEU A 86 16.74 -31.27 3.59
N LEU A 87 16.75 -29.93 3.67
CA LEU A 87 15.77 -29.09 2.99
C LEU A 87 15.94 -29.17 1.46
N GLU A 88 17.19 -29.15 0.98
CA GLU A 88 17.51 -29.33 -0.44
C GLU A 88 16.96 -30.67 -0.96
N GLY A 89 17.19 -31.77 -0.23
CA GLY A 89 16.62 -33.08 -0.60
C GLY A 89 15.09 -33.13 -0.59
N THR A 90 14.42 -32.39 0.31
CA THR A 90 12.95 -32.29 0.28
C THR A 90 12.46 -31.44 -0.89
N MET A 91 13.17 -30.38 -1.26
CA MET A 91 12.83 -29.54 -2.41
C MET A 91 12.98 -30.30 -3.72
N ASP A 92 14.03 -31.10 -3.86
CA ASP A 92 14.22 -31.96 -5.03
C ASP A 92 13.10 -33.01 -5.15
N ALA A 93 12.68 -33.60 -4.03
CA ALA A 93 11.57 -34.56 -4.01
C ALA A 93 10.23 -33.91 -4.41
N ASP A 94 9.94 -32.72 -3.88
CA ASP A 94 8.73 -31.97 -4.22
C ASP A 94 8.74 -31.52 -5.69
N MET A 95 9.91 -31.08 -6.20
CA MET A 95 10.09 -30.73 -7.61
C MET A 95 9.81 -31.93 -8.52
N ALA A 96 10.39 -33.08 -8.20
CA ALA A 96 10.18 -34.31 -8.96
C ALA A 96 8.71 -34.76 -8.96
N ALA A 97 8.00 -34.58 -7.85
CA ALA A 97 6.57 -34.88 -7.76
C ALA A 97 5.73 -33.97 -8.68
N ILE A 98 6.04 -32.67 -8.70
CA ILE A 98 5.38 -31.70 -9.59
C ILE A 98 5.70 -32.02 -11.05
N GLU A 99 6.95 -32.33 -11.39
CA GLU A 99 7.35 -32.71 -12.74
C GLU A 99 6.60 -33.96 -13.22
N ALA A 100 6.44 -34.96 -12.36
CA ALA A 100 5.65 -36.15 -12.67
C ALA A 100 4.18 -35.83 -12.94
N GLU A 101 3.55 -34.99 -12.11
CA GLU A 101 2.16 -34.55 -12.32
C GLU A 101 2.01 -33.76 -13.64
N VAL A 102 2.97 -32.90 -13.95
CA VAL A 102 3.01 -32.15 -15.22
C VAL A 102 3.13 -33.09 -16.41
N ASP A 103 3.97 -34.12 -16.33
CA ASP A 103 4.12 -35.10 -17.41
C ASP A 103 2.87 -35.97 -17.57
N GLU A 104 2.21 -36.39 -16.48
CA GLU A 104 0.92 -37.07 -16.54
C GLU A 104 -0.15 -36.20 -17.22
N LEU A 105 -0.22 -34.91 -16.88
CA LEU A 105 -1.14 -33.97 -17.52
C LEU A 105 -0.80 -33.76 -19.00
N ARG A 106 0.48 -33.71 -19.37
CA ARG A 106 0.91 -33.61 -20.78
C ARG A 106 0.50 -34.83 -21.57
N GLU A 107 0.69 -36.03 -21.03
CA GLU A 107 0.26 -37.27 -21.68
C GLU A 107 -1.27 -37.35 -21.79
N ALA A 108 -2.00 -36.89 -20.77
CA ALA A 108 -3.47 -36.80 -20.83
C ALA A 108 -3.99 -35.79 -21.87
N ILE A 109 -3.25 -34.70 -22.11
CA ILE A 109 -3.58 -33.66 -23.10
C ILE A 109 -3.03 -34.00 -24.50
N SER A 110 -2.10 -34.97 -24.60
CA SER A 110 -1.49 -35.44 -25.85
C SER A 110 -2.49 -36.20 -26.74
N ALA A 111 -3.43 -35.46 -27.32
CA ALA A 111 -4.03 -35.85 -28.59
C ALA A 111 -2.96 -35.73 -29.68
N LYS A 112 -2.80 -36.79 -30.50
CA LYS A 112 -1.87 -36.96 -31.63
C LYS A 112 -1.25 -35.65 -32.18
N PRO A 113 0.07 -35.61 -32.45
CA PRO A 113 0.74 -34.40 -32.88
C PRO A 113 0.09 -33.84 -34.15
N ALA A 114 -0.55 -32.68 -34.02
CA ALA A 114 -0.93 -31.87 -35.16
C ALA A 114 0.36 -31.44 -35.89
N PRO A 115 0.37 -31.44 -37.24
CA PRO A 115 1.56 -31.08 -38.00
C PRO A 115 2.08 -29.70 -37.57
N PRO A 116 3.41 -29.48 -37.56
CA PRO A 116 4.02 -28.26 -37.04
C PRO A 116 3.39 -27.05 -37.72
N GLN A 117 2.61 -26.30 -36.95
CA GLN A 117 1.99 -25.08 -37.41
C GLN A 117 3.15 -24.10 -37.61
N ALA A 118 3.50 -23.84 -38.87
CA ALA A 118 4.47 -22.80 -39.21
C ALA A 118 4.08 -21.55 -38.42
N THR A 119 5.05 -20.95 -37.72
CA THR A 119 4.88 -19.71 -36.96
C THR A 119 4.52 -18.58 -37.94
N ARG A 120 3.26 -18.54 -38.36
CA ARG A 120 2.69 -17.42 -39.09
C ARG A 120 2.76 -16.25 -38.13
N ARG A 121 3.36 -15.14 -38.59
CA ARG A 121 3.29 -13.86 -37.89
C ARG A 121 1.80 -13.58 -37.62
N MET A 122 1.39 -13.72 -36.37
CA MET A 122 0.03 -13.42 -35.97
C MET A 122 -0.20 -11.93 -36.24
N ARG A 123 -1.33 -11.61 -36.87
CA ARG A 123 -1.71 -10.23 -37.10
C ARG A 123 -1.94 -9.55 -35.75
N LEU A 124 -1.63 -8.26 -35.67
CA LEU A 124 -1.93 -7.50 -34.46
C LEU A 124 -3.46 -7.41 -34.28
N PRO A 125 -3.95 -7.42 -33.02
CA PRO A 125 -5.38 -7.37 -32.75
C PRO A 125 -6.10 -6.20 -33.44
N LEU A 126 -7.34 -6.43 -33.86
CA LEU A 126 -8.16 -5.40 -34.52
C LEU A 126 -8.64 -4.33 -33.53
N GLU A 127 -8.75 -4.68 -32.25
CA GLU A 127 -9.26 -3.81 -31.18
C GLU A 127 -8.27 -2.70 -30.80
N LEU A 128 -6.98 -2.85 -31.11
CA LEU A 128 -5.99 -1.82 -30.82
C LEU A 128 -6.18 -0.59 -31.72
N PRO A 129 -6.13 0.63 -31.15
CA PRO A 129 -6.24 1.86 -31.92
C PRO A 129 -5.08 1.98 -32.90
N ARG A 130 -5.38 2.36 -34.15
CA ARG A 130 -4.42 2.46 -35.26
C ARG A 130 -4.15 3.92 -35.62
N THR A 131 -2.87 4.26 -35.76
CA THR A 131 -2.42 5.61 -36.16
C THR A 131 -1.68 5.53 -37.50
N GLY A 132 -2.15 6.27 -38.51
CA GLY A 132 -1.56 6.28 -39.86
C GLY A 132 -0.33 7.18 -39.97
N ILE A 133 0.79 6.63 -40.43
CA ILE A 133 2.05 7.35 -40.70
C ILE A 133 2.38 7.23 -42.18
N HIS A 134 2.19 8.33 -42.92
CA HIS A 134 2.43 8.38 -44.35
C HIS A 134 3.87 8.82 -44.64
N HIS A 135 4.61 7.97 -45.34
CA HIS A 135 5.94 8.29 -45.85
C HIS A 135 5.81 8.67 -47.33
N GLU A 136 5.80 9.97 -47.60
CA GLU A 136 5.63 10.56 -48.94
C GLU A 136 6.91 11.31 -49.36
N PRO A 137 7.23 11.38 -50.66
CA PRO A 137 8.35 12.17 -51.14
C PRO A 137 8.09 13.67 -50.97
N ALA A 138 9.15 14.46 -50.83
CA ALA A 138 9.07 15.90 -50.62
C ALA A 138 8.36 16.66 -51.76
N SER A 139 8.35 16.10 -52.97
CA SER A 139 7.61 16.64 -54.11
C SER A 139 6.85 15.51 -54.81
N LYS A 140 5.57 15.76 -55.09
CA LYS A 140 4.71 14.91 -55.92
C LYS A 140 4.61 15.44 -57.35
N THR A 141 5.50 16.34 -57.75
CA THR A 141 5.53 16.93 -59.09
C THR A 141 6.62 16.27 -59.90
N CYS A 142 6.23 15.68 -61.03
CA CYS A 142 7.19 15.15 -62.00
C CYS A 142 7.96 16.31 -62.64
N ARG A 143 9.16 16.03 -63.14
CA ARG A 143 9.97 16.98 -63.92
C ARG A 143 9.23 17.56 -65.14
N CYS A 144 8.18 16.87 -65.59
CA CYS A 144 7.28 17.27 -66.68
C CYS A 144 6.24 18.33 -66.29
N GLY A 145 6.11 18.69 -65.01
CA GLY A 145 5.06 19.59 -64.51
C GLY A 145 3.73 18.89 -64.19
N CYS A 146 3.63 17.60 -64.54
CA CYS A 146 2.52 16.72 -64.21
C CYS A 146 2.56 16.24 -62.74
N GLY A 147 1.40 16.06 -62.11
CA GLY A 147 1.30 15.46 -60.78
C GLY A 147 1.56 13.95 -60.82
N LEU A 148 2.37 13.44 -59.90
CA LEU A 148 2.60 12.01 -59.72
C LEU A 148 1.35 11.36 -59.14
N GLN A 149 0.90 10.28 -59.78
CA GLN A 149 -0.20 9.46 -59.30
C GLN A 149 0.34 8.28 -58.49
N ARG A 150 -0.30 7.98 -57.37
CA ARG A 150 0.08 6.88 -56.48
C ARG A 150 -0.34 5.54 -57.08
N ILE A 151 0.62 4.63 -57.31
CA ILE A 151 0.37 3.29 -57.87
C ILE A 151 0.62 2.26 -56.77
N GLY A 152 -0.39 2.06 -55.92
CA GLY A 152 -0.34 1.11 -54.81
C GLY A 152 0.39 1.65 -53.57
N GLU A 153 0.29 0.88 -52.51
CA GLU A 153 0.91 1.17 -51.23
C GLU A 153 1.39 -0.10 -50.55
N ASP A 154 2.43 0.05 -49.73
CA ASP A 154 2.91 -0.96 -48.81
C ASP A 154 2.62 -0.51 -47.38
N VAL A 155 2.02 -1.38 -46.58
CA VAL A 155 1.58 -1.09 -45.21
C VAL A 155 2.29 -2.02 -44.25
N SER A 156 3.09 -1.45 -43.35
CA SER A 156 3.73 -2.19 -42.26
C SER A 156 3.12 -1.77 -40.92
N GLU A 157 2.68 -2.75 -40.13
CA GLU A 157 2.17 -2.52 -38.77
C GLU A 157 3.30 -2.64 -37.73
N LYS A 158 3.34 -1.73 -36.76
CA LYS A 158 4.25 -1.79 -35.61
C LYS A 158 3.47 -1.49 -34.33
N MET A 159 3.61 -2.33 -33.31
CA MET A 159 3.03 -2.06 -32.00
C MET A 159 3.87 -1.00 -31.28
N ASP A 160 3.23 0.10 -30.88
CA ASP A 160 3.80 1.12 -30.01
C ASP A 160 3.24 0.98 -28.59
N TYR A 161 4.13 1.12 -27.61
CA TYR A 161 3.80 0.90 -26.21
C TYR A 161 4.18 2.14 -25.39
N LEU A 162 3.15 2.79 -24.87
CA LEU A 162 3.27 3.82 -23.85
C LEU A 162 2.69 3.25 -22.53
N PRO A 163 3.25 3.59 -21.35
CA PRO A 163 2.69 3.09 -20.09
C PRO A 163 1.17 3.36 -20.02
N ALA A 164 0.38 2.30 -19.84
CA ALA A 164 -1.09 2.24 -19.82
C ALA A 164 -1.84 2.25 -21.17
N VAL A 165 -1.18 2.42 -22.33
CA VAL A 165 -1.86 2.38 -23.65
C VAL A 165 -0.99 1.70 -24.71
N SER A 166 -1.53 0.67 -25.37
CA SER A 166 -0.95 0.07 -26.58
C SER A 166 -1.65 0.60 -27.82
N THR A 167 -0.87 1.05 -28.80
CA THR A 167 -1.38 1.51 -30.10
C THR A 167 -0.64 0.81 -31.24
N VAL A 168 -1.19 0.83 -32.45
CA VAL A 168 -0.56 0.24 -33.64
C VAL A 168 -0.29 1.34 -34.66
N GLU A 169 0.98 1.50 -35.04
CA GLU A 169 1.41 2.40 -36.11
C GLU A 169 1.23 1.72 -37.47
N HIS A 170 0.47 2.34 -38.38
CA HIS A 170 0.37 1.96 -39.79
C HIS A 170 1.35 2.77 -40.62
N HIS A 171 2.52 2.21 -40.92
CA HIS A 171 3.46 2.86 -41.82
C HIS A 171 3.07 2.59 -43.28
N ILE A 172 2.54 3.62 -43.94
CA ILE A 172 2.03 3.58 -45.31
C ILE A 172 3.06 4.21 -46.25
N ARG A 173 3.65 3.40 -47.12
CA ARG A 173 4.65 3.83 -48.12
C ARG A 173 4.08 3.71 -49.53
N GLY A 174 4.32 4.71 -50.39
CA GLY A 174 4.02 4.57 -51.81
C GLY A 174 4.93 3.52 -52.45
N LYS A 175 4.40 2.73 -53.38
CA LYS A 175 5.21 1.84 -54.23
C LYS A 175 5.77 2.57 -55.44
#